data_AF-K9GUU1-F1
#
_entry.id   AF-K9GUU1-F1
#
_cell.length_a   1.000
_cell.length_b   1.000
_cell.length_c   1.000
_cell.angle_alpha   90.00
_cell.angle_beta   90.00
_cell.angle_gamma   90.00
#
_symmetry.space_group_name_H-M   'P 1'
#
loop_
_entity.id
_entity.type
_entity.pdbx_description
1 polymer ?
#
loop_
_entity_poly.entity_id
_entity_poly.type
_entity_poly.pdbx_seq_one_letter_code
_entity_poly.pdbx_strand_id
1 'polypeptide(L)' 'MDNGHCIVAKVPTGIAGPPRLTTNSEVATITYLQSKISLPIPKILDWNDNPSNPTGTEYNIQEHVAGVQLH' A
#
# COMPACT_ATOMS: atom_id res chain seq x y z
N MET A 1 15.28 11.66 -6.45
CA MET A 1 14.59 11.71 -5.15
C MET A 1 15.67 11.58 -4.09
N ASP A 2 16.23 12.70 -3.61
CA ASP A 2 17.30 12.71 -2.60
C ASP A 2 16.92 13.60 -1.41
N ASN A 3 15.62 13.62 -1.06
CA ASN A 3 15.09 14.38 0.06
C ASN A 3 15.14 13.60 1.39
N GLY A 4 15.75 12.42 1.41
CA GLY A 4 15.88 11.58 2.62
C GLY A 4 14.59 10.90 3.07
N HIS A 5 13.49 11.00 2.31
CA HIS A 5 12.23 10.35 2.65
C HIS A 5 12.19 8.90 2.16
N CYS A 6 11.89 7.96 3.06
CA CYS A 6 11.65 6.57 2.73
C CYS A 6 10.16 6.33 2.49
N ILE A 7 9.83 5.58 1.43
CA ILE A 7 8.48 5.15 1.09
C ILE A 7 8.48 3.65 0.83
N VAL A 8 7.31 3.03 0.92
CA VAL A 8 7.11 1.61 0.60
C VAL A 8 6.22 1.51 -0.62
N ALA A 9 6.66 0.78 -1.65
CA ALA A 9 5.83 0.44 -2.79
C ALA A 9 5.43 -1.04 -2.69
N LYS A 10 4.13 -1.31 -2.73
CA LYS A 10 3.57 -2.66 -2.81
C LYS A 10 2.99 -2.88 -4.21
N VAL A 11 3.30 -4.02 -4.79
CA VAL A 11 2.73 -4.51 -6.05
C VAL A 11 2.11 -5.89 -5.84
N PRO A 12 1.05 -6.25 -6.58
CA PRO A 12 0.40 -7.54 -6.47
C PRO A 12 1.38 -8.70 -6.69
N THR A 13 1.16 -9.78 -5.94
CA THR A 13 1.81 -11.06 -6.20
C THR A 13 0.86 -11.95 -7.00
N GLY A 14 1.35 -12.63 -8.03
CA GLY A 14 0.50 -13.40 -8.96
C GLY A 14 -0.29 -14.56 -8.31
N ILE A 15 0.02 -14.92 -7.06
CA ILE A 15 -0.67 -15.97 -6.30
C ILE A 15 -1.75 -15.43 -5.35
N ALA A 16 -1.85 -14.12 -5.15
CA ALA A 16 -2.78 -13.50 -4.19
C ALA A 16 -4.23 -13.36 -4.72
N GLY A 17 -4.52 -13.87 -5.92
CA GLY A 17 -5.81 -13.72 -6.59
C GLY A 17 -5.82 -12.52 -7.56
N PRO A 18 -7.01 -12.04 -7.96
CA PRO A 18 -7.12 -10.95 -8.93
C PRO A 18 -6.43 -9.66 -8.46
N PRO A 19 -5.39 -9.16 -9.16
CA PRO A 19 -4.57 -8.03 -8.72
C PRO A 19 -5.36 -6.77 -8.35
N ARG A 20 -6.32 -6.38 -9.19
CA ARG A 20 -7.24 -5.27 -8.91
C ARG A 20 -7.98 -5.42 -7.57
N LEU A 21 -8.55 -6.59 -7.29
CA LEU A 21 -9.30 -6.81 -6.06
C LEU A 21 -8.39 -6.81 -4.84
N THR A 22 -7.21 -7.43 -4.94
CA THR A 22 -6.24 -7.44 -3.83
C THR A 22 -5.82 -6.03 -3.43
N THR A 23 -5.44 -5.19 -4.42
CA THR A 23 -5.03 -3.80 -4.17
C THR A 23 -6.17 -2.99 -3.56
N ASN A 24 -7.38 -3.08 -4.12
CA ASN A 24 -8.56 -2.39 -3.57
C ASN A 24 -8.88 -2.83 -2.14
N SER A 25 -8.87 -4.14 -1.88
CA SER A 25 -9.15 -4.67 -0.55
C SER A 25 -8.13 -4.20 0.48
N GLU A 26 -6.84 -4.20 0.15
CA GLU A 26 -5.80 -3.67 1.03
C GLU A 26 -6.02 -2.18 1.35
N VAL A 27 -6.25 -1.35 0.31
CA VAL A 27 -6.48 0.09 0.47
C VAL A 27 -7.73 0.36 1.32
N ALA A 28 -8.82 -0.35 1.05
CA ALA A 28 -10.06 -0.22 1.81
C ALA A 28 -9.88 -0.61 3.27
N THR A 29 -9.19 -1.72 3.55
CA THR A 29 -8.91 -2.17 4.91
C THR A 29 -8.03 -1.17 5.67
N ILE A 30 -6.95 -0.67 5.06
CA ILE A 30 -6.07 0.34 5.69
C ILE A 30 -6.86 1.61 6.02
N THR A 31 -7.64 2.12 5.05
CA THR A 31 -8.47 3.33 5.24
C THR A 31 -9.48 3.14 6.36
N TYR A 32 -10.15 1.97 6.38
CA TYR A 32 -11.08 1.64 7.45
C TYR A 32 -10.37 1.62 8.81
N LEU A 33 -9.24 0.92 8.94
CA LEU A 33 -8.52 0.81 10.20
C LEU A 33 -8.04 2.18 10.69
N GLN A 34 -7.49 3.03 9.82
CA GLN A 34 -7.12 4.41 10.14
C GLN A 34 -8.29 5.22 10.72
N SER A 35 -9.53 4.93 10.29
CA SER A 35 -10.73 5.59 10.82
C SER A 35 -11.23 5.04 12.15
N LYS A 36 -10.79 3.85 12.56
CA LYS A 36 -11.36 3.11 13.70
C LYS A 36 -10.41 2.91 14.86
N ILE A 37 -9.09 2.92 14.64
CA ILE A 37 -8.12 2.58 15.66
C ILE A 37 -7.09 3.68 15.83
N SER A 38 -6.58 3.84 17.04
CA SER A 38 -5.54 4.84 17.38
C SER A 38 -4.11 4.33 17.20
N LEU A 39 -3.92 3.20 16.52
CA LEU A 39 -2.59 2.66 16.23
C LEU A 39 -1.95 3.38 15.04
N PRO A 40 -0.61 3.53 15.02
CA PRO A 40 0.09 4.12 13.89
C PRO A 40 0.05 3.17 12.69
N ILE A 41 -0.92 3.39 11.80
CA ILE A 41 -1.05 2.68 10.52
C ILE A 41 -0.36 3.51 9.43
N PRO A 42 0.45 2.89 8.54
CA PRO A 42 1.04 3.58 7.39
C PRO A 42 -0.02 4.31 6.58
N LYS A 43 0.24 5.58 6.21
CA LYS A 43 -0.65 6.29 5.29
C LYS A 43 -0.44 5.81 3.86
N ILE A 44 -1.54 5.75 3.11
CA ILE A 44 -1.49 5.55 1.67
C ILE A 44 -1.18 6.91 1.03
N LEU A 45 -0.09 6.96 0.28
CA LEU A 45 0.39 8.16 -0.41
C LEU A 45 -0.16 8.23 -1.84
N ASP A 46 -0.19 7.09 -2.52
CA ASP A 46 -0.77 6.94 -3.86
C ASP A 46 -1.10 5.47 -4.12
N TRP A 47 -2.06 5.18 -4.99
CA TRP A 47 -2.35 3.82 -5.42
C TRP A 47 -3.13 3.84 -6.74
N ASN A 48 -2.99 2.77 -7.52
CA ASN A 48 -3.75 2.60 -8.77
C ASN A 48 -4.03 1.12 -8.97
N ASP A 49 -5.27 0.79 -9.33
CA ASP A 49 -5.73 -0.58 -9.56
C ASP A 49 -5.94 -0.91 -11.04
N ASN A 50 -5.65 0.04 -11.93
CA ASN A 50 -5.78 -0.14 -13.36
C ASN A 50 -4.41 -0.46 -13.97
N PRO A 51 -4.18 -1.65 -14.55
CA PRO A 51 -2.90 -2.01 -15.15
C PRO A 51 -2.52 -1.15 -16.37
N SER A 52 -3.45 -0.35 -16.91
CA SER A 52 -3.17 0.62 -17.98
C SER A 52 -2.41 1.86 -17.50
N ASN A 53 -2.15 1.98 -16.19
CA ASN A 53 -1.33 3.04 -15.64
C ASN A 53 0.15 2.89 -16.09
N PRO A 54 0.99 3.94 -15.99
CA PRO A 54 2.37 3.92 -16.49
C PRO A 54 3.28 2.81 -15.93
N THR A 55 2.94 2.24 -14.78
CA THR A 55 3.70 1.14 -14.16
C THR A 55 3.34 -0.24 -14.72
N GLY A 56 2.26 -0.35 -15.51
CA GLY A 56 1.83 -1.61 -16.14
C GLY A 56 1.21 -2.64 -15.18
N THR A 57 1.07 -2.30 -13.89
CA THR A 57 0.50 -3.17 -12.86
C THR A 57 -0.15 -2.32 -11.78
N GLU A 58 -1.02 -2.92 -10.99
CA GLU A 58 -1.56 -2.27 -9.81
C GLU A 58 -0.45 -1.99 -8.78
N TYR A 59 -0.63 -0.93 -8.01
CA TYR A 59 0.34 -0.55 -6.99
C TYR A 59 -0.32 0.18 -5.83
N ASN A 60 0.37 0.17 -4.69
CA ASN A 60 0.06 0.97 -3.52
C ASN A 60 1.37 1.51 -2.92
N ILE A 61 1.50 2.84 -2.88
CA ILE A 61 2.62 3.57 -2.27
C ILE A 61 2.18 4.05 -0.89
N GLN A 62 3.00 3.77 0.12
CA GLN A 62 2.71 4.04 1.51
C GLN A 62 3.87 4.77 2.20
N GLU A 63 3.55 5.49 3.27
CA GLU A 63 4.55 5.99 4.21
C GLU A 63 5.35 4.82 4.79
N HIS A 64 6.67 4.99 4.89
CA HIS A 64 7.49 4.04 5.65
C HIS A 64 7.26 4.23 7.15
N VAL A 65 6.91 3.15 7.85
CA VAL A 65 6.77 3.16 9.32
C VAL A 65 8.01 2.53 9.94
N ALA A 66 8.70 3.30 10.79
CA ALA A 66 9.86 2.82 11.51
C ALA A 66 9.44 1.79 12.58
N GLY A 67 10.11 0.64 12.61
CA GLY A 67 9.84 -0.40 13.58
C GLY A 67 10.67 -1.65 13.33
N VAL A 68 10.50 -2.64 14.20
CA VAL A 68 11.06 -3.98 14.05
C VAL A 68 9.93 -4.99 14.02
N GLN A 69 10.10 -6.07 13.25
CA GLN A 69 9.17 -7.17 13.25
C GLN A 69 9.16 -7.84 14.64
N LEU A 70 7.97 -7.98 15.22
CA LEU A 70 7.76 -8.75 16.45
C LEU A 70 7.67 -10.23 16.06
N HIS A 71 8.51 -11.08 16.66
CA HIS A 71 8.54 -12.53 16.45
C HIS A 71 7.74 -13.27 17.52
#